data_AF-A0A6L8G5Q0-F1
#
_entry.id   AF-A0A6L8G5Q0-F1
#
_cell.length_a   1.000
_cell.length_b   1.000
_cell.length_c   1.000
_cell.angle_alpha   90.00
_cell.angle_beta   90.00
_cell.angle_gamma   90.00
#
_symmetry.space_group_name_H-M   'P 1'
#
loop_
_entity.id
_entity.type
_entity.pdbx_description
1 polymer ?
#
loop_
_entity_poly.entity_id
_entity_poly.type
_entity_poly.pdbx_seq_one_letter_code
_entity_poly.pdbx_strand_id
1 'polypeptide(L)'
;TSLPDILEDAQSALDWVISNAEACGIDRTQIHLSGNSAGAQLAAMVAAQTEPGRVASLTLISGLYDLLPLLDEEPNSWLNPVDRFESPGKNHMEIIIEIGTPGTPVFAALERQLKERRNRLECQ
;
A
#
# COMPACT_ATOMS: atom_id res chain seq x y z
N THR A 1 13.41 7.57 15.37
CA THR A 1 12.07 7.17 15.81
C THR A 1 11.94 5.68 15.64
N SER A 2 11.53 4.96 16.69
CA SER A 2 11.28 3.52 16.65
C SER A 2 9.88 3.23 16.10
N LEU A 3 9.61 1.99 15.66
CA LEU A 3 8.26 1.61 15.20
C LEU A 3 7.20 1.77 16.31
N PRO A 4 7.46 1.41 17.58
CA PRO A 4 6.56 1.74 18.69
C PRO A 4 6.26 3.24 18.80
N ASP A 5 7.26 4.11 18.71
CA ASP A 5 7.04 5.56 18.79
C ASP A 5 6.16 6.05 17.62
N ILE A 6 6.40 5.55 16.39
CA ILE A 6 5.59 5.89 15.20
C ILE A 6 4.12 5.44 15.40
N LEU A 7 3.93 4.27 15.98
CA LEU A 7 2.60 3.73 16.26
C LEU A 7 1.87 4.53 17.34
N GLU A 8 2.57 4.91 18.42
CA GLU A 8 2.04 5.76 19.48
C GLU A 8 1.64 7.15 18.95
N ASP A 9 2.48 7.75 18.10
CA ASP A 9 2.18 9.03 17.44
C ASP A 9 0.92 8.91 16.56
N ALA A 10 0.80 7.83 15.78
CA ALA A 10 -0.34 7.61 14.90
C ALA A 10 -1.66 7.36 15.68
N GLN A 11 -1.59 6.64 16.80
CA GLN A 11 -2.73 6.44 17.71
C GLN A 11 -3.14 7.76 18.36
N SER A 12 -2.18 8.53 18.87
CA SER A 12 -2.42 9.83 19.47
C SER A 12 -3.09 10.81 18.49
N ALA A 13 -2.67 10.77 17.22
CA ALA A 13 -3.30 11.56 16.16
C ALA A 13 -4.76 11.15 15.92
N LEU A 14 -5.04 9.85 15.87
CA LEU A 14 -6.41 9.33 15.73
C LEU A 14 -7.28 9.75 16.92
N ASP A 15 -6.79 9.57 18.14
CA ASP A 15 -7.52 9.95 19.36
C ASP A 15 -7.81 11.44 19.42
N TRP A 16 -6.86 12.27 18.97
CA TRP A 16 -7.06 13.69 18.85
C TRP A 16 -8.18 14.02 17.85
N VAL A 17 -8.17 13.41 16.65
CA VAL A 17 -9.22 13.62 15.64
C VAL A 17 -10.58 13.22 16.21
N ILE A 18 -10.69 12.04 16.83
CA ILE A 18 -11.96 11.58 17.38
C ILE A 18 -12.42 12.46 18.54
N SER A 19 -11.52 13.00 19.34
CA SER A 19 -11.85 13.88 20.47
C SER A 19 -12.30 15.28 20.03
N ASN A 20 -11.79 15.75 18.89
CA ASN A 20 -12.06 17.09 18.36
C ASN A 20 -13.06 17.10 17.20
N ALA A 21 -13.60 15.94 16.82
CA ALA A 21 -14.43 15.77 15.64
C ALA A 21 -15.61 16.75 15.57
N GLU A 22 -16.35 16.94 16.67
CA GLU A 22 -17.48 17.89 16.72
C GLU A 22 -17.02 19.33 16.43
N ALA A 23 -15.93 19.77 17.05
CA ALA A 23 -15.36 21.10 16.82
C ALA A 23 -14.85 21.29 15.39
N CYS A 24 -14.47 20.19 14.71
CA CYS A 24 -14.03 20.17 13.33
C CYS A 24 -15.16 19.91 12.32
N GLY A 25 -16.41 19.69 12.75
CA GLY A 25 -17.52 19.31 11.87
C GLY A 25 -17.37 17.92 11.24
N ILE A 26 -16.61 17.03 11.86
CA ILE A 26 -16.38 15.65 11.44
C ILE A 26 -17.41 14.75 12.11
N ASP A 27 -18.06 13.88 11.33
CA ASP A 27 -18.87 12.79 11.88
C ASP A 27 -17.96 11.72 12.48
N ARG A 28 -18.01 11.56 13.81
CA ARG A 28 -17.20 10.59 14.57
C ARG A 28 -17.44 9.15 14.14
N THR A 29 -18.57 8.86 13.50
CA THR A 29 -18.92 7.53 13.00
C THR A 29 -18.36 7.27 11.60
N GLN A 30 -17.78 8.28 10.94
CA GLN A 30 -17.26 8.24 9.57
C GLN A 30 -15.75 8.58 9.54
N ILE A 31 -14.98 7.98 10.44
CA ILE A 31 -13.52 8.14 10.47
C ILE A 31 -12.86 6.96 9.74
N HIS A 32 -12.00 7.27 8.78
CA HIS A 32 -11.37 6.27 7.91
C HIS A 32 -9.85 6.37 8.00
N LEU A 33 -9.16 5.24 8.07
CA LEU A 33 -7.69 5.20 7.98
C LEU A 33 -7.28 4.78 6.58
N SER A 34 -6.22 5.40 6.05
CA SER A 34 -5.66 5.01 4.77
C SER A 34 -4.14 5.08 4.79
N GLY A 35 -3.52 4.27 3.94
CA GLY A 35 -2.07 4.26 3.82
C GLY A 35 -1.59 3.47 2.62
N ASN A 36 -0.35 3.72 2.21
CA ASN A 36 0.35 2.99 1.17
C ASN A 36 1.63 2.35 1.71
N SER A 37 1.95 1.13 1.27
CA SER A 37 3.17 0.40 1.67
C SER A 37 3.30 0.33 3.20
N ALA A 38 4.40 0.82 3.77
CA ALA A 38 4.60 0.89 5.22
C ALA A 38 3.49 1.69 5.95
N GLY A 39 2.91 2.70 5.31
CA GLY A 39 1.78 3.45 5.85
C GLY A 39 0.48 2.63 5.89
N ALA A 40 0.31 1.70 4.95
CA ALA A 40 -0.84 0.80 4.96
C ALA A 40 -0.73 -0.21 6.12
N GLN A 41 0.49 -0.71 6.38
CA GLN A 41 0.77 -1.55 7.54
C GLN A 41 0.54 -0.78 8.84
N LEU A 42 1.04 0.45 8.95
CA LEU A 42 0.81 1.31 10.11
C LEU A 42 -0.69 1.57 10.35
N ALA A 43 -1.45 1.91 9.30
CA ALA A 43 -2.90 2.12 9.40
C ALA A 43 -3.63 0.85 9.90
N ALA A 44 -3.21 -0.33 9.44
CA ALA A 44 -3.74 -1.60 9.93
C ALA A 44 -3.38 -1.86 11.40
N MET A 45 -2.14 -1.57 11.82
CA MET A 45 -1.68 -1.72 13.21
C MET A 45 -2.43 -0.79 14.17
N VAL A 46 -2.70 0.46 13.76
CA VAL A 46 -3.52 1.40 14.53
C VAL A 46 -4.94 0.87 14.66
N ALA A 47 -5.56 0.46 13.54
CA ALA A 47 -6.92 -0.08 13.53
C ALA A 47 -7.07 -1.32 14.43
N ALA A 48 -6.09 -2.22 14.43
CA ALA A 48 -6.10 -3.44 15.26
C ALA A 48 -6.02 -3.17 16.77
N GLN A 49 -5.51 -2.00 17.17
CA GLN A 49 -5.42 -1.54 18.56
C GLN A 49 -6.53 -0.56 18.94
N THR A 50 -7.41 -0.22 18.01
CA THR A 50 -8.50 0.73 18.22
C THR A 50 -9.80 0.00 18.56
N GLU A 51 -10.57 0.55 19.50
CA GLU A 51 -11.88 0.01 19.87
C GLU A 51 -12.85 -0.10 18.66
N PRO A 52 -13.65 -1.18 18.57
CA PRO A 52 -14.64 -1.34 17.51
C PRO A 52 -15.58 -0.14 17.37
N GLY A 53 -15.87 0.25 16.12
CA GLY A 53 -16.78 1.36 15.82
C GLY A 53 -16.15 2.76 15.83
N ARG A 54 -14.86 2.88 16.15
CA ARG A 54 -14.11 4.15 16.08
C ARG A 54 -13.49 4.42 14.70
N VAL A 55 -13.26 3.35 13.93
CA VAL A 55 -12.80 3.40 12.54
C VAL A 55 -13.85 2.72 11.66
N ALA A 56 -14.40 3.47 10.71
CA ALA A 56 -15.47 3.03 9.82
C ALA A 56 -14.96 2.18 8.65
N SER A 57 -13.79 2.51 8.10
CA SER A 57 -13.13 1.66 7.10
C SER A 57 -11.63 1.90 6.99
N LEU A 58 -10.96 0.98 6.30
CA LEU A 58 -9.55 1.04 5.96
C LEU A 58 -9.36 1.07 4.44
N THR A 59 -8.48 1.94 3.95
CA THR A 59 -8.01 1.93 2.55
C THR A 59 -6.51 1.66 2.52
N LEU A 60 -6.13 0.42 2.25
CA LEU A 60 -4.77 -0.06 2.43
C LEU A 60 -4.16 -0.47 1.08
N ILE A 61 -3.15 0.25 0.63
CA ILE A 61 -2.59 0.11 -0.72
C ILE A 61 -1.21 -0.52 -0.63
N SER A 62 -1.01 -1.67 -1.25
CA SER A 62 0.31 -2.33 -1.38
C SER A 62 1.08 -2.51 -0.07
N GLY A 63 0.39 -2.69 1.06
CA GLY A 63 1.03 -2.97 2.35
C GLY A 63 1.43 -4.43 2.52
N LEU A 64 2.36 -4.68 3.43
CA LEU A 64 2.73 -6.01 3.90
C LEU A 64 2.21 -6.17 5.34
N TYR A 65 1.42 -7.23 5.60
CA TYR A 65 0.69 -7.38 6.87
C TYR A 65 1.10 -8.63 7.65
N ASP A 66 1.48 -9.69 6.95
CA ASP A 66 2.04 -10.89 7.52
C ASP A 66 3.49 -11.02 7.05
N LEU A 67 4.42 -10.65 7.93
CA LEU A 67 5.86 -10.71 7.66
C LEU A 67 6.44 -12.06 8.07
N LEU A 68 5.71 -12.90 8.82
CA LEU A 68 6.23 -14.18 9.31
C LEU A 68 6.71 -15.09 8.16
N PRO A 69 5.98 -15.24 7.03
CA PRO A 69 6.46 -16.02 5.89
C PRO A 69 7.68 -15.43 5.18
N LEU A 70 7.93 -14.13 5.32
CA LEU A 70 9.04 -13.43 4.67
C LEU A 70 10.34 -13.49 5.47
N LEU A 71 10.28 -13.88 6.75
CA LEU A 71 11.47 -14.07 7.58
C LEU A 71 12.20 -15.38 7.25
N ASP A 72 11.48 -16.36 6.69
CA ASP A 72 12.01 -17.67 6.29
C ASP A 72 12.47 -17.70 4.81
N GLU A 73 12.18 -16.65 4.05
CA GLU A 73 12.50 -16.52 2.62
C GLU A 73 13.70 -15.57 2.42
N GLU A 74 14.59 -15.90 1.49
CA GLU A 74 15.69 -15.01 1.11
C GLU A 74 15.13 -13.66 0.62
N PRO A 75 15.72 -12.51 1.03
CA PRO A 75 15.25 -11.20 0.61
C PRO A 75 15.12 -11.11 -0.92
N ASN A 76 13.89 -10.85 -1.42
CA ASN A 76 13.51 -10.73 -2.83
C ASN A 76 13.28 -12.05 -3.59
N SER A 77 13.13 -13.21 -2.95
CA SER A 77 12.75 -14.46 -3.63
C SER A 77 11.41 -14.38 -4.37
N TRP A 78 10.47 -13.57 -3.86
CA TRP A 78 9.18 -13.24 -4.48
C TRP A 78 9.29 -12.33 -5.72
N LEU A 79 10.45 -11.72 -5.96
CA LEU A 79 10.76 -11.00 -7.20
C LEU A 79 11.44 -11.96 -8.19
N ASN A 80 10.67 -12.88 -8.77
CA ASN A 80 11.17 -13.66 -9.90
C ASN A 80 11.58 -12.67 -11.02
N PRO A 81 12.83 -12.67 -11.54
CA PRO A 81 13.31 -11.66 -12.48
C PRO A 81 12.47 -11.55 -13.76
N VAL A 82 11.76 -12.64 -14.10
CA VAL A 82 10.91 -12.76 -15.29
C VAL A 82 9.52 -12.14 -15.11
N ASP A 83 9.13 -11.76 -13.89
CA ASP A 83 7.78 -11.27 -13.58
C ASP A 83 7.67 -9.77 -13.27
N ARG A 84 8.76 -9.02 -13.37
CA ARG A 84 8.77 -7.59 -13.05
C ARG A 84 7.99 -6.77 -14.08
N PHE A 85 7.13 -5.88 -13.58
CA PHE A 85 6.52 -4.81 -14.35
C PHE A 85 7.27 -3.51 -14.09
N GLU A 86 7.85 -2.93 -15.13
CA GLU A 86 8.51 -1.62 -15.05
C GLU A 86 7.65 -0.53 -15.68
N SER A 87 7.34 0.51 -14.89
CA SER A 87 6.65 1.71 -15.37
C SER A 87 7.66 2.82 -15.71
N PRO A 88 7.51 3.54 -16.84
CA PRO A 88 8.46 4.56 -17.27
C PRO A 88 8.60 5.68 -16.23
N GLY A 89 9.83 6.00 -15.86
CA GLY A 89 10.13 7.07 -14.91
C GLY A 89 9.69 6.79 -13.47
N LYS A 90 9.31 5.55 -13.15
CA LYS A 90 8.84 5.15 -11.83
C LYS A 90 9.77 4.13 -11.19
N ASN A 91 10.09 4.33 -9.91
CA ASN A 91 10.83 3.33 -9.13
C ASN A 91 9.88 2.40 -8.36
N HIS A 92 10.43 1.33 -7.77
CA HIS A 92 9.67 0.28 -7.06
C HIS A 92 8.81 0.80 -5.89
N MET A 93 9.10 1.99 -5.39
CA MET A 93 8.41 2.62 -4.26
C MET A 93 7.34 3.63 -4.69
N GLU A 94 7.27 3.98 -5.97
CA GLU A 94 6.28 4.94 -6.46
C GLU A 94 4.95 4.28 -6.80
N ILE A 95 3.87 4.84 -6.23
CA ILE A 95 2.51 4.43 -6.57
C ILE A 95 2.23 4.84 -8.02
N ILE A 96 1.86 3.86 -8.83
CA ILE A 96 1.32 4.09 -10.16
C ILE A 96 -0.18 4.38 -10.00
N ILE A 97 -0.54 5.67 -10.04
CA ILE A 97 -1.95 6.13 -9.93
C ILE A 97 -2.69 5.96 -11.27
N GLU A 98 -1.96 5.63 -12.32
CA GLU A 98 -2.51 5.43 -13.66
C GLU A 98 -3.01 4.00 -13.82
N ILE A 99 -4.33 3.85 -13.91
CA ILE A 99 -4.96 2.60 -14.30
C ILE A 99 -4.51 2.31 -15.74
N GLY A 100 -4.11 1.07 -16.04
CA GLY A 100 -3.65 0.63 -17.37
C GLY A 100 -4.68 0.84 -18.48
N THR A 101 -4.85 2.10 -18.86
CA THR A 101 -5.87 2.61 -19.79
C THR A 101 -5.19 2.83 -21.13
N PRO A 102 -5.78 2.41 -22.26
CA PRO A 102 -5.20 2.64 -23.58
C PRO A 102 -4.80 4.11 -23.80
N GLY A 103 -3.57 4.32 -24.30
CA GLY A 103 -3.01 5.65 -24.53
C GLY A 103 -2.16 6.21 -23.38
N THR A 104 -2.05 5.52 -22.25
CA THR A 104 -1.20 5.95 -21.14
C THR A 104 0.23 5.40 -21.19
N PRO A 105 1.23 6.06 -20.59
CA PRO A 105 2.58 5.53 -20.46
C PRO A 105 2.64 4.16 -19.78
N VAL A 106 1.80 3.93 -18.75
CA VAL A 106 1.70 2.64 -18.07
C VAL A 106 1.15 1.55 -18.98
N PHE A 107 0.11 1.84 -19.77
CA PHE A 107 -0.43 0.89 -20.72
C PHE A 107 0.55 0.56 -21.86
N ALA A 108 1.26 1.57 -22.37
CA ALA A 108 2.30 1.37 -23.38
C ALA A 108 3.45 0.48 -22.86
N ALA A 109 3.85 0.65 -21.59
CA ALA A 109 4.86 -0.19 -20.96
C ALA A 109 4.38 -1.64 -20.77
N LEU A 110 3.10 -1.81 -20.39
CA LEU A 110 2.46 -3.11 -20.29
C LEU A 110 2.43 -3.83 -21.63
N GLU A 111 1.97 -3.17 -22.69
CA GLU A 111 1.92 -3.74 -24.04
C GLU A 111 3.31 -4.16 -24.55
N ARG A 112 4.34 -3.33 -24.28
CA ARG A 112 5.73 -3.64 -24.66
C ARG A 112 6.22 -4.91 -23.96
N GLN A 113 6.06 -4.98 -22.64
CA GLN A 113 6.56 -6.12 -21.86
C GLN A 113 5.79 -7.41 -22.16
N LEU A 114 4.49 -7.33 -22.46
CA LEU A 114 3.70 -8.49 -22.91
C LEU A 114 4.18 -9.03 -24.27
N LYS A 115 4.52 -8.16 -25.22
CA LYS A 115 5.11 -8.56 -26.51
C LYS A 115 6.47 -9.23 -26.32
N GLU A 116 7.34 -8.65 -25.50
CA GLU A 116 8.65 -9.22 -25.20
C GLU A 116 8.56 -10.60 -24.52
N ARG A 117 7.61 -10.79 -23.59
CA ARG A 117 7.35 -12.10 -22.97
C ARG A 117 6.90 -13.13 -23.99
N ARG A 118 5.97 -12.77 -24.88
CA ARG A 118 5.48 -13.68 -25.93
C ARG A 118 6.62 -14.14 -26.85
N ASN A 119 7.46 -13.19 -27.30
CA ASN A 119 8.61 -13.51 -28.16
C ASN A 119 9.63 -14.42 -27.48
N ARG A 120 9.82 -14.31 -26.15
CA ARG A 120 10.71 -15.21 -25.41
C ARG A 120 10.18 -16.64 -25.32
N LEU A 121 8.86 -16.81 -25.21
CA LEU A 121 8.21 -18.12 -25.14
C LEU A 121 8.14 -18.81 -26.51
N GLU A 122 8.10 -18.05 -27.60
CA GLU A 122 8.11 -18.61 -28.97
C GLU A 122 9.52 -19.01 -29.45
N CYS A 123 10.58 -18.53 -28.80
CA CYS A 123 11.98 -18.87 -29.09
C CYS A 123 12.54 -20.03 -28.25
N GLN A 124 11.73 -20.66 -27.38
CA GLN A 124 12.07 -21.84 -26.58
C GLN A 124 11.39 -23.09 -27.15
#